data_AF-A0A1H9NZ65-F1
#
_entry.id   AF-A0A1H9NZ65-F1
#
_cell.length_a   1.000
_cell.length_b   1.000
_cell.length_c   1.000
_cell.angle_alpha   90.00
_cell.angle_beta   90.00
_cell.angle_gamma   90.00
#
_symmetry.space_group_name_H-M   'P 1'
#
loop_
_entity.id
_entity.type
_entity.pdbx_description
1 polymer ?
#
loop_
_entity_poly.entity_id
_entity_poly.type
_entity_poly.pdbx_seq_one_letter_code
_entity_poly.pdbx_strand_id
1 'polypeptide(L)'
;MAVEVHAPRWLAAVPGAELVAGLDEVGARAAEGHRVTALIDLVPATVPRLRALATEAVGEGARKVRVRPRGVDRVGLVHAAVELQRVADDDAVEVQFDVTSAALLRANPGAFVRADPLVVKADGTVVPICAGLERYALGRLGSMDDLVRAWDPGPVRELCEAALTSALADTGPLVPWYEHLIRTAAGTRTGC
;
A
#
# COMPACT_ATOMS: atom_id res chain seq x y z
N MET A 1 15.94 -0.86 2.26
CA MET A 1 14.74 -0.94 1.39
C MET A 1 13.67 -1.69 2.16
N ALA A 2 12.48 -1.13 2.30
CA ALA A 2 11.38 -1.82 2.99
C ALA A 2 10.80 -2.92 2.07
N VAL A 3 10.41 -4.06 2.65
CA VAL A 3 9.79 -5.17 1.93
C VAL A 3 8.54 -5.65 2.65
N GLU A 4 7.48 -5.84 1.90
CA GLU A 4 6.22 -6.43 2.34
C GLU A 4 6.11 -7.85 1.76
N VAL A 5 5.58 -8.79 2.54
CA VAL A 5 5.27 -10.15 2.08
C VAL A 5 3.79 -10.43 2.30
N HIS A 6 3.15 -11.07 1.33
CA HIS A 6 1.73 -11.45 1.41
C HIS A 6 1.52 -12.93 1.76
N ALA A 7 2.59 -13.64 2.12
CA ALA A 7 2.50 -15.02 2.60
C ALA A 7 3.61 -15.28 3.63
N PRO A 8 3.31 -15.88 4.79
CA PRO A 8 4.29 -16.11 5.86
C PRO A 8 5.51 -16.92 5.42
N ARG A 9 5.34 -17.83 4.46
CA ARG A 9 6.43 -18.65 3.90
C ARG A 9 7.61 -17.83 3.36
N TRP A 10 7.39 -16.56 3.00
CA TRP A 10 8.43 -15.68 2.48
C TRP A 10 9.20 -14.93 3.58
N LEU A 11 8.73 -14.92 4.83
CA LEU A 11 9.40 -14.24 5.93
C LEU A 11 10.81 -14.78 6.19
N ALA A 12 11.03 -16.08 6.00
CA ALA A 12 12.36 -16.69 6.14
C ALA A 12 13.31 -16.29 4.99
N ALA A 13 12.78 -16.02 3.80
CA ALA A 13 13.57 -15.62 2.62
C ALA A 13 13.88 -14.13 2.59
N VAL A 14 13.11 -13.30 3.32
CA VAL A 14 13.31 -11.85 3.40
C VAL A 14 13.30 -11.39 4.87
N PRO A 15 14.44 -11.50 5.57
CA PRO A 15 14.54 -11.07 6.96
C PRO A 15 14.17 -9.60 7.15
N GLY A 16 13.31 -9.32 8.13
CA GLY A 16 12.83 -7.96 8.42
C GLY A 16 11.66 -7.51 7.55
N ALA A 17 11.11 -8.35 6.67
CA ALA A 17 9.92 -8.02 5.91
C ALA A 17 8.66 -7.94 6.80
N GLU A 18 7.74 -7.09 6.38
CA GLU A 18 6.43 -6.90 6.99
C GLU A 18 5.42 -7.88 6.40
N LEU A 19 4.77 -8.70 7.23
CA LEU A 19 3.68 -9.57 6.77
C LEU A 19 2.40 -8.74 6.65
N VAL A 20 1.92 -8.57 5.43
CA VAL A 20 0.67 -7.85 5.13
C VAL A 20 -0.41 -8.88 4.79
N ALA A 21 -1.55 -8.81 5.48
CA ALA A 21 -2.64 -9.78 5.34
C ALA A 21 -4.00 -9.09 5.20
N GLY A 22 -4.97 -9.76 4.57
CA GLY A 22 -6.36 -9.32 4.56
C GLY A 22 -6.98 -9.43 5.95
N LEU A 23 -8.06 -8.68 6.20
CA LEU A 23 -8.76 -8.66 7.50
C LEU A 23 -9.11 -10.06 8.02
N ASP A 24 -9.59 -10.94 7.15
CA ASP A 24 -9.99 -12.31 7.46
C ASP A 24 -8.84 -13.25 7.84
N GLU A 25 -7.60 -12.84 7.57
CA GLU A 25 -6.41 -13.63 7.87
C GLU A 25 -5.67 -13.14 9.13
N VAL A 26 -5.96 -11.94 9.63
CA VAL A 26 -5.19 -11.29 10.71
C VAL A 26 -5.12 -12.18 11.94
N GLY A 27 -6.27 -12.60 12.49
CA GLY A 27 -6.32 -13.43 13.69
C GLY A 27 -5.55 -14.75 13.55
N ALA A 28 -5.68 -15.42 12.40
CA ALA A 28 -4.96 -16.67 12.14
C ALA A 28 -3.43 -16.45 12.12
N ARG A 29 -2.96 -15.41 11.42
CA ARG A 29 -1.53 -15.10 11.34
C ARG A 29 -0.95 -14.63 12.67
N ALA A 30 -1.71 -13.85 13.43
CA ALA A 30 -1.29 -13.40 14.75
C ALA A 30 -1.20 -14.58 15.75
N ALA A 31 -2.14 -15.53 15.68
CA ALA A 31 -2.10 -16.75 16.49
C ALA A 31 -0.91 -17.67 16.17
N GLU A 32 -0.43 -17.65 14.92
CA GLU A 32 0.84 -18.29 14.50
C GLU A 32 2.09 -17.56 15.02
N GLY A 33 1.93 -16.44 15.73
CA GLY A 33 3.02 -15.64 16.31
C GLY A 33 3.64 -14.63 15.35
N HIS A 34 3.03 -14.39 14.18
CA HIS A 34 3.53 -13.42 13.22
C HIS A 34 3.20 -11.98 13.63
N ARG A 35 4.07 -11.04 13.26
CA ARG A 35 3.77 -9.60 13.31
C ARG A 35 3.06 -9.22 12.03
N VAL A 36 1.79 -8.83 12.14
CA VAL A 36 0.90 -8.64 10.99
C VAL A 36 0.50 -7.18 10.82
N THR A 37 0.50 -6.73 9.58
CA THR A 37 -0.17 -5.50 9.14
C THR A 37 -1.48 -5.86 8.47
N ALA A 38 -2.58 -5.37 9.02
CA ALA A 38 -3.90 -5.56 8.45
C ALA A 38 -4.09 -4.63 7.25
N LEU A 39 -4.46 -5.17 6.09
CA LEU A 39 -4.75 -4.42 4.88
C LEU A 39 -6.27 -4.24 4.72
N ILE A 40 -6.71 -2.99 4.69
CA ILE A 40 -8.11 -2.62 4.48
C ILE A 40 -8.25 -1.91 3.15
N ASP A 41 -9.03 -2.49 2.24
CA ASP A 41 -9.51 -1.80 1.05
C ASP A 41 -10.66 -0.85 1.43
N LEU A 42 -10.36 0.44 1.37
CA LEU A 42 -11.34 1.50 1.57
C LEU A 42 -12.09 1.73 0.26
N VAL A 43 -13.32 1.25 0.21
CA VAL A 43 -14.28 1.42 -0.89
C VAL A 43 -15.51 2.14 -0.35
N PRO A 44 -16.40 2.71 -1.18
CA PRO A 44 -17.58 3.45 -0.69
C PRO A 44 -18.39 2.70 0.39
N ALA A 45 -18.53 1.37 0.25
CA ALA A 45 -19.25 0.54 1.21
C ALA A 45 -18.55 0.37 2.57
N THR A 46 -17.22 0.51 2.64
CA THR A 46 -16.45 0.34 3.89
C THR A 46 -16.15 1.65 4.60
N VAL A 47 -16.33 2.80 3.95
CA VAL A 47 -16.11 4.13 4.57
C VAL A 47 -16.85 4.30 5.91
N PRO A 48 -18.16 3.97 6.03
CA PRO A 48 -18.88 4.16 7.30
C PRO A 48 -18.43 3.20 8.42
N ARG A 49 -17.74 2.11 8.06
CA ARG A 49 -17.33 1.03 8.97
C ARG A 49 -15.83 1.04 9.25
N LEU A 50 -15.07 1.98 8.68
CA LEU A 50 -13.61 1.94 8.69
C LEU A 50 -13.03 1.79 10.10
N ARG A 51 -13.52 2.60 11.06
CA ARG A 51 -13.07 2.52 12.45
C ARG A 51 -13.31 1.15 13.04
N ALA A 52 -14.52 0.61 12.89
CA ALA A 52 -14.87 -0.71 13.42
C ALA A 52 -13.98 -1.81 12.83
N LEU A 53 -13.74 -1.78 11.50
CA LEU A 53 -12.87 -2.74 10.83
C LEU A 53 -11.42 -2.65 11.31
N ALA A 54 -10.91 -1.43 11.51
CA ALA A 54 -9.56 -1.21 11.99
C ALA A 54 -9.38 -1.67 13.44
N THR A 55 -10.30 -1.30 14.34
CA THR A 55 -10.28 -1.74 15.73
C THR A 55 -10.47 -3.26 15.85
N GLU A 56 -11.31 -3.87 15.01
CA GLU A 56 -11.46 -5.34 14.93
C GLU A 56 -10.13 -6.00 14.56
N ALA A 57 -9.45 -5.52 13.51
CA ALA A 57 -8.15 -6.03 13.11
C ALA A 57 -7.09 -5.91 14.23
N VAL A 58 -7.09 -4.79 14.97
CA VAL A 58 -6.21 -4.61 16.14
C VAL A 58 -6.55 -5.62 17.24
N GLY A 59 -7.84 -5.82 17.53
CA GLY A 59 -8.32 -6.82 18.49
C GLY A 59 -7.94 -8.25 18.11
N GLU A 60 -7.86 -8.55 16.81
CA GLU A 60 -7.36 -9.82 16.27
C GLU A 60 -5.83 -9.96 16.30
N GLY A 61 -5.10 -8.91 16.68
CA GLY A 61 -3.64 -8.93 16.88
C GLY A 61 -2.82 -8.22 15.80
N ALA A 62 -3.44 -7.43 14.92
CA ALA A 62 -2.70 -6.57 14.01
C ALA A 62 -1.83 -5.57 14.79
N ARG A 63 -0.57 -5.41 14.37
CA ARG A 63 0.36 -4.42 14.95
C ARG A 63 0.31 -3.08 14.22
N LYS A 64 -0.25 -3.08 13.02
CA LYS A 64 -0.40 -1.94 12.14
C LYS A 64 -1.64 -2.13 11.28
N VAL A 65 -2.31 -1.03 10.96
CA VAL A 65 -3.42 -1.02 10.00
C VAL A 65 -3.00 -0.19 8.79
N ARG A 66 -3.04 -0.79 7.60
CA ARG A 66 -2.85 -0.11 6.33
C ARG A 66 -4.17 0.01 5.59
N VAL A 67 -4.50 1.22 5.15
CA VAL A 67 -5.76 1.52 4.47
C VAL A 67 -5.48 2.05 3.08
N ARG A 68 -6.14 1.45 2.08
CA ARG A 68 -5.96 1.73 0.67
C ARG A 68 -7.28 2.16 0.02
N PRO A 69 -7.42 3.42 -0.41
CA PRO A 69 -8.61 3.86 -1.12
C PRO A 69 -8.76 3.27 -2.53
N ARG A 70 -10.01 2.99 -2.92
CA ARG A 70 -10.43 2.65 -4.27
C ARG A 70 -11.82 3.22 -4.56
N GLY A 71 -11.90 4.22 -5.44
CA GLY A 71 -13.17 4.79 -5.89
C GLY A 71 -13.93 5.54 -4.79
N VAL A 72 -13.21 6.04 -3.79
CA VAL A 72 -13.77 6.80 -2.67
C VAL A 72 -13.71 8.28 -3.00
N ASP A 73 -14.82 8.99 -2.79
CA ASP A 73 -14.86 10.43 -3.03
C ASP A 73 -14.08 11.24 -1.99
N ARG A 74 -13.93 12.53 -2.25
CA ARG A 74 -13.14 13.44 -1.40
C ARG A 74 -13.68 13.54 0.03
N VAL A 75 -14.99 13.47 0.22
CA VAL A 75 -15.62 13.54 1.55
C VAL A 75 -15.32 12.26 2.32
N GLY A 76 -15.44 11.11 1.66
CA GLY A 76 -15.08 9.81 2.20
C GLY A 76 -13.61 9.71 2.59
N LEU A 77 -12.69 10.28 1.82
CA LEU A 77 -11.26 10.31 2.16
C LEU A 77 -10.97 11.16 3.41
N VAL A 78 -11.61 12.32 3.55
CA VAL A 78 -11.46 13.19 4.73
C VAL A 78 -12.06 12.51 5.96
N HIS A 79 -13.25 11.93 5.83
CA HIS A 79 -13.87 11.15 6.91
C HIS A 79 -12.96 10.00 7.35
N ALA A 80 -12.42 9.23 6.40
CA ALA A 80 -11.49 8.14 6.68
C ALA A 80 -10.24 8.62 7.42
N ALA A 81 -9.64 9.75 7.01
CA ALA A 81 -8.48 10.32 7.70
C ALA A 81 -8.78 10.65 9.18
N VAL A 82 -9.95 11.22 9.47
CA VAL A 82 -10.36 11.52 10.85
C VAL A 82 -10.57 10.24 11.67
N GLU A 83 -11.25 9.25 11.11
CA GLU A 83 -11.50 7.99 11.81
C GLU A 83 -10.20 7.22 12.07
N LEU A 84 -9.26 7.24 11.12
CA LEU A 84 -7.96 6.58 11.27
C LEU A 84 -7.07 7.26 12.31
N GLN A 85 -7.14 8.58 12.44
CA GLN A 85 -6.45 9.29 13.52
C GLN A 85 -6.99 8.83 14.88
N ARG A 86 -8.31 8.69 15.04
CA ARG A 86 -8.91 8.18 16.28
C ARG A 86 -8.47 6.76 16.60
N VAL A 87 -8.38 5.88 15.60
CA VAL A 87 -7.86 4.52 15.79
C VAL A 87 -6.40 4.55 16.26
N ALA A 88 -5.56 5.36 15.62
CA ALA A 88 -4.16 5.50 16.03
C ALA A 88 -4.02 5.97 17.48
N ASP A 89 -4.86 6.93 17.90
CA ASP A 89 -4.85 7.50 19.24
C ASP A 89 -5.45 6.56 20.30
N ASP A 90 -6.62 5.98 20.02
CA ASP A 90 -7.37 5.15 20.97
C ASP A 90 -6.72 3.76 21.16
N ASP A 91 -6.27 3.15 20.08
CA ASP A 91 -5.75 1.78 20.07
C ASP A 91 -4.20 1.73 20.12
N ALA A 92 -3.54 2.90 20.15
CA ALA A 92 -2.06 3.04 20.14
C ALA A 92 -1.37 2.20 19.04
N VAL A 93 -2.00 2.14 17.86
CA VAL A 93 -1.55 1.33 16.72
C VAL A 93 -0.95 2.21 15.62
N GLU A 94 0.06 1.69 14.91
CA GLU A 94 0.53 2.35 13.69
C GLU A 94 -0.56 2.29 12.61
N VAL A 95 -0.87 3.45 12.02
CA VAL A 95 -1.80 3.52 10.89
C VAL A 95 -1.09 4.09 9.67
N GLN A 96 -1.18 3.37 8.56
CA GLN A 96 -0.74 3.85 7.26
C GLN A 96 -1.96 4.07 6.37
N PHE A 97 -2.22 5.32 6.01
CA PHE A 97 -3.23 5.65 5.00
C PHE A 97 -2.54 5.91 3.67
N ASP A 98 -2.89 5.16 2.61
CA ASP A 98 -2.31 5.33 1.27
C ASP A 98 -2.91 6.57 0.54
N VAL A 99 -2.93 7.69 1.25
CA VAL A 99 -3.38 9.02 0.86
C VAL A 99 -2.33 10.03 1.31
N THR A 100 -2.14 11.09 0.55
CA THR A 100 -1.23 12.17 0.90
C THR A 100 -1.86 13.54 0.65
N SER A 101 -1.27 14.58 1.22
CA SER A 101 -1.68 15.97 1.00
C SER A 101 -1.25 16.43 -0.39
N ALA A 102 -2.17 17.03 -1.15
CA ALA A 102 -1.84 17.66 -2.43
C ALA A 102 -0.81 18.79 -2.26
N ALA A 103 -0.88 19.55 -1.16
CA ALA A 103 0.08 20.60 -0.86
C ALA A 103 1.48 20.04 -0.58
N LEU A 104 1.55 18.91 0.15
CA LEU A 104 2.81 18.22 0.41
C LEU A 104 3.44 17.71 -0.90
N LEU A 105 2.64 17.12 -1.79
CA LEU A 105 3.13 16.64 -3.09
C LEU A 105 3.64 17.77 -3.99
N ARG A 106 2.98 18.93 -3.98
CA ARG A 106 3.46 20.11 -4.72
C ARG A 106 4.78 20.63 -4.16
N ALA A 107 4.94 20.62 -2.84
CA ALA A 107 6.17 21.08 -2.18
C ALA A 107 7.32 20.07 -2.31
N ASN A 108 7.02 18.76 -2.35
CA ASN A 108 8.00 17.70 -2.45
C ASN A 108 7.53 16.54 -3.36
N PRO A 109 7.64 16.71 -4.70
CA PRO A 109 7.32 15.66 -5.67
C PRO A 109 8.05 14.33 -5.44
N GLY A 110 9.28 14.38 -4.91
CA GLY A 110 10.10 13.20 -4.64
C GLY A 110 9.50 12.25 -3.60
N ALA A 111 8.53 12.70 -2.79
CA ALA A 111 7.80 11.82 -1.86
C ALA A 111 6.87 10.83 -2.58
N PHE A 112 6.53 11.09 -3.85
CA PHE A 112 5.67 10.22 -4.68
C PHE A 112 6.47 9.37 -5.66
N VAL A 113 7.57 9.92 -6.20
CA VAL A 113 8.44 9.23 -7.15
C VAL A 113 9.40 8.31 -6.39
N ARG A 114 8.96 7.09 -6.14
CA ARG A 114 9.69 6.07 -5.39
C ARG A 114 9.70 4.73 -6.13
N ALA A 115 10.61 3.85 -5.71
CA ALA A 115 10.71 2.49 -6.24
C ALA A 115 10.53 1.43 -5.14
N ASP A 116 10.47 1.87 -3.88
CA ASP A 116 10.23 1.09 -2.68
C ASP A 116 8.91 1.51 -1.99
N PRO A 117 8.32 0.68 -1.11
CA PRO A 117 8.75 -0.68 -0.71
C PRO A 117 8.69 -1.69 -1.86
N LEU A 118 9.33 -2.85 -1.73
CA LEU A 118 9.07 -4.01 -2.60
C LEU A 118 7.98 -4.89 -1.98
N VAL A 119 7.16 -5.53 -2.81
CA VAL A 119 6.10 -6.43 -2.36
C VAL A 119 6.33 -7.83 -2.94
N VAL A 120 6.49 -8.82 -2.07
CA VAL A 120 6.49 -10.24 -2.43
C VAL A 120 5.07 -10.78 -2.32
N LYS A 121 4.46 -11.06 -3.46
CA LYS A 121 3.13 -11.66 -3.53
C LYS A 121 3.12 -13.09 -2.98
N ALA A 122 1.94 -13.61 -2.70
CA ALA A 122 1.78 -14.97 -2.19
C ALA A 122 2.49 -16.01 -3.08
N ASP A 123 2.42 -15.87 -4.40
CA ASP A 123 3.07 -16.76 -5.37
C ASP A 123 4.59 -16.56 -5.52
N GLY A 124 5.17 -15.60 -4.81
CA GLY A 124 6.60 -15.26 -4.85
C GLY A 124 6.96 -14.27 -5.95
N THR A 125 6.01 -13.74 -6.71
CA THR A 125 6.28 -12.62 -7.62
C THR A 125 6.65 -11.38 -6.81
N VAL A 126 7.78 -10.74 -7.15
CA VAL A 126 8.24 -9.50 -6.51
C VAL A 126 7.87 -8.32 -7.38
N VAL A 127 7.08 -7.40 -6.84
CA VAL A 127 6.61 -6.19 -7.52
C VAL A 127 7.05 -4.93 -6.77
N PRO A 128 7.28 -3.82 -7.46
CA PRO A 128 7.64 -2.56 -6.82
C PRO A 128 6.40 -1.89 -6.22
N ILE A 129 6.59 -1.16 -5.12
CA ILE A 129 5.65 -0.27 -4.41
C ILE A 129 4.41 -0.95 -3.83
N CYS A 130 3.63 -1.66 -4.64
CA CYS A 130 2.38 -2.29 -4.23
C CYS A 130 1.92 -3.40 -5.19
N ALA A 131 1.04 -4.28 -4.70
CA ALA A 131 0.31 -5.22 -5.55
C ALA A 131 -0.54 -4.48 -6.61
N GLY A 132 -0.62 -5.02 -7.82
CA GLY A 132 -1.23 -4.36 -8.99
C GLY A 132 -0.22 -3.79 -10.00
N LEU A 133 1.07 -3.83 -9.69
CA LEU A 133 2.18 -3.43 -10.57
C LEU A 133 2.93 -4.63 -11.18
N GLU A 134 2.26 -5.76 -11.40
CA GLU A 134 2.87 -7.00 -11.90
C GLU A 134 3.56 -6.84 -13.26
N ARG A 135 3.13 -5.88 -14.08
CA ARG A 135 3.80 -5.53 -15.34
C ARG A 135 5.24 -5.04 -15.12
N TYR A 136 5.51 -4.46 -13.95
CA TYR A 136 6.80 -3.91 -13.56
C TYR A 136 7.55 -4.83 -12.58
N ALA A 137 7.14 -6.10 -12.50
CA ALA A 137 7.73 -7.06 -11.58
C ALA A 137 9.24 -7.21 -11.78
N LEU A 138 9.96 -7.37 -10.66
CA LEU A 138 11.39 -7.67 -10.65
C LEU A 138 11.64 -9.13 -11.06
N GLY A 139 10.66 -10.01 -10.84
CA GLY A 139 10.74 -11.44 -11.14
C GLY A 139 10.11 -12.31 -10.06
N ARG A 140 10.54 -13.56 -9.98
CA ARG A 140 10.16 -14.51 -8.91
C ARG A 140 11.22 -14.49 -7.82
N LEU A 141 10.80 -14.55 -6.56
CA LEU A 141 11.68 -14.58 -5.40
C LEU A 141 12.54 -15.84 -5.42
N GLY A 142 13.84 -15.65 -5.64
CA GLY A 142 14.89 -16.63 -5.35
C GLY A 142 15.90 -16.01 -4.36
N SER A 143 16.53 -14.92 -4.78
CA SER A 143 17.41 -14.08 -3.96
C SER A 143 16.99 -12.63 -4.12
N MET A 144 16.65 -11.96 -3.02
CA MET A 144 16.20 -10.56 -3.06
C MET A 144 17.31 -9.64 -3.57
N ASP A 145 18.54 -9.85 -3.11
CA ASP A 145 19.69 -9.02 -3.50
C ASP A 145 20.00 -9.13 -5.00
N ASP A 146 19.86 -10.34 -5.57
CA ASP A 146 20.09 -10.55 -7.00
C ASP A 146 18.97 -9.92 -7.84
N LEU A 147 17.71 -10.02 -7.40
CA LEU A 147 16.59 -9.34 -8.04
C LEU A 147 16.79 -7.82 -8.04
N VAL A 148 17.14 -7.24 -6.89
CA VAL A 148 17.36 -5.80 -6.76
C VAL A 148 18.54 -5.34 -7.62
N ARG A 149 19.64 -6.12 -7.66
CA ARG A 149 20.83 -5.78 -8.45
C ARG A 149 20.56 -5.80 -9.95
N ALA A 150 19.74 -6.73 -10.42
CA ALA A 150 19.41 -6.87 -11.83
C ALA A 150 18.28 -5.93 -12.30
N TRP A 151 17.58 -5.28 -11.37
CA TRP A 151 16.39 -4.51 -11.67
C TRP A 151 16.70 -3.09 -12.16
N ASP A 152 16.04 -2.70 -13.25
CA ASP A 152 15.97 -1.32 -13.71
C ASP A 152 14.74 -0.59 -13.12
N PRO A 153 14.92 0.40 -12.24
CA PRO A 153 13.82 1.17 -11.67
C PRO A 153 13.27 2.25 -12.61
N GLY A 154 13.91 2.50 -13.77
CA GLY A 154 13.53 3.55 -14.72
C GLY A 154 12.04 3.54 -15.09
N PRO A 155 11.48 2.43 -15.61
CA PRO A 155 10.08 2.35 -15.99
C PRO A 155 9.09 2.62 -14.85
N VAL A 156 9.48 2.31 -13.61
CA VAL A 156 8.64 2.57 -12.43
C VAL A 156 8.68 4.04 -12.03
N ARG A 157 9.84 4.69 -12.16
CA ARG A 157 9.95 6.13 -11.93
C ARG A 157 9.11 6.91 -12.93
N GLU A 158 9.17 6.55 -14.21
CA GLU A 158 8.33 7.14 -15.26
C GLU A 158 6.83 6.98 -14.97
N LEU A 159 6.41 5.78 -14.52
CA LEU A 159 5.05 5.53 -14.07
C LEU A 159 4.65 6.45 -12.91
N CYS A 160 5.52 6.59 -11.90
CA CYS A 160 5.26 7.45 -10.75
C CYS A 160 5.14 8.92 -11.15
N GLU A 161 5.97 9.41 -12.06
CA GLU A 161 5.92 10.78 -12.58
C GLU A 161 4.62 11.06 -13.34
N ALA A 162 4.20 10.12 -14.19
CA ALA A 162 2.91 10.20 -14.89
C ALA A 162 1.73 10.18 -13.91
N ALA A 163 1.76 9.30 -12.91
CA ALA A 163 0.73 9.22 -11.87
C ALA A 163 0.70 10.47 -10.99
N LEU A 164 1.85 11.05 -10.64
CA LEU A 164 1.93 12.30 -9.90
C LEU A 164 1.31 13.46 -10.69
N THR A 165 1.60 13.56 -11.99
CA THR A 165 1.03 14.58 -12.86
C THR A 165 -0.50 14.48 -12.89
N SER A 166 -1.03 13.26 -13.08
CA SER A 166 -2.47 13.01 -13.01
C SER A 166 -3.06 13.36 -11.65
N ALA A 167 -2.35 13.03 -10.57
CA ALA A 167 -2.81 13.29 -9.21
C ALA A 167 -2.86 14.78 -8.87
N LEU A 168 -1.88 15.57 -9.31
CA LEU A 168 -1.83 17.01 -9.05
C LEU A 168 -2.82 17.82 -9.89
N ALA A 169 -3.30 17.25 -11.00
CA ALA A 169 -4.40 17.81 -11.78
C ALA A 169 -5.76 17.67 -11.06
N ASP A 170 -5.88 16.73 -10.10
CA ASP A 170 -7.04 16.65 -9.22
C ASP A 170 -6.99 17.79 -8.17
N THR A 171 -8.09 18.52 -8.01
CA THR A 171 -8.18 19.70 -7.15
C THR A 171 -8.49 19.39 -5.68
N GLY A 172 -8.56 18.12 -5.30
CA GLY A 172 -8.81 17.70 -3.92
C GLY A 172 -7.65 18.03 -2.96
N PRO A 173 -7.91 18.21 -1.64
CA PRO A 173 -6.86 18.43 -0.64
C PRO A 173 -6.07 17.15 -0.34
N LEU A 174 -6.72 16.00 -0.50
CA LEU A 174 -6.18 14.67 -0.29
C LEU A 174 -6.08 13.94 -1.64
N VAL A 175 -4.94 13.28 -1.84
CA VAL A 175 -4.59 12.55 -3.05
C VAL A 175 -4.47 11.07 -2.70
N PRO A 176 -5.36 10.19 -3.19
CA PRO A 176 -5.22 8.75 -3.05
C PRO A 176 -4.13 8.23 -3.99
N TRP A 177 -2.87 8.42 -3.62
CA TRP A 177 -1.71 8.17 -4.48
C TRP A 177 -1.70 6.74 -5.05
N TYR A 178 -2.12 5.76 -4.25
CA TYR A 178 -2.21 4.37 -4.69
C TYR A 178 -3.16 4.22 -5.89
N GLU A 179 -4.33 4.86 -5.83
CA GLU A 179 -5.33 4.73 -6.89
C GLU A 179 -4.86 5.37 -8.19
N HIS A 180 -4.24 6.55 -8.11
CA HIS A 180 -3.63 7.19 -9.28
C HIS A 180 -2.54 6.30 -9.89
N LEU A 181 -1.68 5.70 -9.06
CA LEU A 181 -0.60 4.83 -9.54
C LEU A 181 -1.14 3.60 -10.27
N ILE A 182 -2.08 2.87 -9.68
CA ILE A 182 -2.68 1.68 -10.29
C ILE A 182 -3.48 2.03 -11.56
N ARG A 183 -4.22 3.14 -11.54
CA ARG A 183 -5.00 3.59 -12.70
C ARG A 183 -4.07 3.95 -13.87
N THR A 184 -3.00 4.68 -13.61
CA THR A 184 -2.01 5.01 -14.64
C THR A 184 -1.36 3.74 -15.18
N ALA A 185 -0.95 2.81 -14.32
CA ALA A 185 -0.36 1.53 -14.74
C ALA A 185 -1.29 0.70 -15.63
N ALA A 186 -2.60 0.71 -15.36
CA ALA A 186 -3.61 0.06 -16.19
C ALA A 186 -3.86 0.81 -17.51
N GLY A 187 -3.80 2.14 -17.48
CA GLY A 187 -4.02 3.05 -18.61
C GLY A 187 -2.90 3.09 -19.65
N THR A 188 -1.66 2.71 -19.30
CA THR A 188 -0.54 2.53 -20.25
C THR A 188 -0.76 1.36 -21.24
N ARG A 189 -2.00 0.93 -21.49
CA ARG A 189 -2.38 -0.06 -22.51
C ARG A 189 -2.71 0.55 -23.88
N THR A 190 -2.73 1.88 -24.04
CA THR A 190 -3.21 2.55 -25.28
C THR A 190 -2.15 3.40 -25.99
N GLY A 191 -0.92 2.91 -26.11
CA GLY A 191 0.12 3.57 -26.91
C GLY A 191 0.98 2.55 -27.66
N CYS A 192 0.48 2.10 -28.80
CA CYS A 192 1.26 1.57 -29.91
C CYS A 192 0.98 2.45 -31.13
#